data_AF-A0A947XS65-F1
#
_entry.id   AF-A0A947XS65-F1
#
_cell.length_a   1.000
_cell.length_b   1.000
_cell.length_c   1.000
_cell.angle_alpha   90.00
_cell.angle_beta   90.00
_cell.angle_gamma   90.00
#
_symmetry.space_group_name_H-M   'P 1'
#
loop_
_entity.id
_entity.type
_entity.pdbx_description
1 polymer ?
#
loop_
_entity_poly.entity_id
_entity_poly.type
_entity_poly.pdbx_seq_one_letter_code
_entity_poly.pdbx_strand_id
1 'polypeptide(L)'
;ALIGTPEFMSPEQIQSATQDAITVTTDIYALGALLYCMLVNEPPFVADPFAGNAVLDILRKQIHDDPPDARDVRPEVPERLACAVQKAMAKKQADRYLSADEFLSDIKDARKELGLAEEAPSKQEPVSIEDLIGSSLKNVSAIRFVTADELMAPTESEPSPVMTDPSPSRTGRRHVRIMQIFLGTALLIILGVLWLLLHGT
;
A
#
# COMPACT_ATOMS: atom_id res chain seq x y z
N ALA A 1 -16.54 -1.03 16.02
CA ALA A 1 -16.11 -0.06 14.99
C ALA A 1 -14.72 -0.47 14.52
N LEU A 2 -14.49 -0.54 13.20
CA LEU A 2 -13.14 -0.70 12.65
C LEU A 2 -12.46 0.67 12.79
N ILE A 3 -11.51 0.80 13.71
CA ILE A 3 -10.78 2.04 13.96
C ILE A 3 -9.41 1.90 13.28
N GLY A 4 -9.16 2.74 12.28
CA GLY A 4 -7.87 2.83 11.59
C GLY A 4 -8.01 2.88 10.06
N THR A 5 -6.88 3.12 9.39
CA THR A 5 -6.74 3.07 7.93
C THR A 5 -6.29 1.65 7.54
N PRO A 6 -7.14 0.80 6.95
CA PRO A 6 -6.90 -0.64 6.75
C PRO A 6 -5.55 -0.99 6.10
N GLU A 7 -5.05 -0.11 5.24
CA GLU A 7 -3.80 -0.21 4.50
C GLU A 7 -2.56 -0.17 5.40
N PHE A 8 -2.68 0.28 6.65
CA PHE A 8 -1.57 0.39 7.60
C PHE A 8 -1.81 -0.35 8.93
N MET A 9 -2.96 -1.02 9.10
CA MET A 9 -3.26 -1.78 10.31
C MET A 9 -2.36 -3.00 10.43
N SER A 10 -1.83 -3.22 11.63
CA SER A 10 -1.05 -4.41 11.93
C SER A 10 -1.94 -5.65 12.14
N PRO A 11 -1.41 -6.88 11.97
CA PRO A 11 -2.17 -8.11 12.18
C PRO A 11 -2.83 -8.18 13.56
N GLU A 12 -2.13 -7.78 14.61
CA GLU A 12 -2.64 -7.82 15.98
C GLU A 12 -3.74 -6.80 16.24
N GLN A 13 -3.75 -5.64 15.56
CA GLN A 13 -4.86 -4.68 15.66
C GLN A 13 -6.15 -5.23 15.04
N ILE A 14 -6.01 -6.10 14.03
CA ILE A 14 -7.14 -6.69 13.31
C ILE A 14 -7.67 -7.92 14.06
N GLN A 15 -6.76 -8.74 14.59
CA GLN A 15 -7.09 -10.02 15.22
C GLN A 15 -7.45 -9.89 16.70
N SER A 16 -6.91 -8.89 17.41
CA SER A 16 -7.06 -8.79 18.85
C SER A 16 -8.10 -7.74 19.25
N ALA A 17 -8.95 -8.11 20.20
CA ALA A 17 -9.87 -7.19 20.85
C ALA A 17 -9.29 -6.54 22.13
N THR A 18 -8.09 -6.96 22.56
CA THR A 18 -7.49 -6.51 23.83
C THR A 18 -6.36 -5.50 23.59
N GLN A 19 -6.40 -4.38 24.33
CA GLN A 19 -5.38 -3.33 24.25
C GLN A 19 -3.96 -3.82 24.58
N ASP A 20 -3.82 -4.83 25.44
CA ASP A 20 -2.52 -5.39 25.83
C ASP A 20 -1.72 -6.02 24.67
N ALA A 21 -2.39 -6.34 23.55
CA ALA A 21 -1.73 -6.87 22.37
C ALA A 21 -1.06 -5.79 21.51
N ILE A 22 -1.43 -4.52 21.71
CA ILE A 22 -0.90 -3.36 20.98
C ILE A 22 0.33 -2.87 21.72
N THR A 23 1.49 -2.93 21.05
CA THR A 23 2.78 -2.57 21.64
C THR A 23 3.55 -1.63 20.71
N VAL A 24 4.77 -1.22 21.06
CA VAL A 24 5.63 -0.42 20.17
C VAL A 24 5.85 -1.10 18.81
N THR A 25 5.78 -2.43 18.75
CA THR A 25 5.96 -3.19 17.52
C THR A 25 4.77 -3.07 16.56
N THR A 26 3.61 -2.63 17.06
CA THR A 26 2.43 -2.29 16.26
C THR A 26 2.68 -1.02 15.45
N ASP A 27 3.23 0.02 16.08
CA ASP A 27 3.60 1.26 15.38
C ASP A 27 4.74 1.01 14.37
N ILE A 28 5.69 0.13 14.71
CA ILE A 28 6.77 -0.27 13.79
C ILE A 28 6.20 -0.92 12.51
N TYR A 29 5.15 -1.76 12.63
CA TYR A 29 4.49 -2.33 11.45
C TYR A 29 3.89 -1.25 10.55
N ALA A 30 3.15 -0.31 11.15
CA ALA A 30 2.53 0.79 10.42
C ALA A 30 3.57 1.68 9.74
N LEU A 31 4.71 1.96 10.41
CA LEU A 31 5.82 2.69 9.83
C LEU A 31 6.51 1.92 8.69
N GLY A 32 6.62 0.59 8.79
CA GLY A 32 7.10 -0.26 7.71
C GLY A 32 6.21 -0.18 6.47
N ALA A 33 4.88 -0.26 6.66
CA ALA A 33 3.90 -0.10 5.60
C ALA A 33 3.92 1.30 4.97
N LEU A 34 4.08 2.34 5.80
CA LEU A 34 4.25 3.72 5.33
C LEU A 34 5.55 3.89 4.55
N LEU A 35 6.65 3.31 5.01
CA LEU A 35 7.93 3.36 4.31
C LEU A 35 7.85 2.67 2.95
N TYR A 36 7.21 1.49 2.86
CA TYR A 36 6.90 0.86 1.57
C TYR A 36 6.13 1.83 0.67
N CYS A 37 5.08 2.46 1.18
CA CYS A 37 4.25 3.40 0.43
C CYS A 37 5.05 4.62 -0.06
N MET A 38 5.95 5.17 0.75
CA MET A 38 6.83 6.27 0.32
C MET A 38 7.82 5.84 -0.77
N LEU A 39 8.28 4.58 -0.72
CA LEU A 39 9.17 4.03 -1.72
C LEU A 39 8.42 3.77 -3.03
N VAL A 40 7.25 3.14 -2.98
CA VAL A 40 6.55 2.61 -4.16
C VAL A 40 5.46 3.55 -4.69
N ASN A 41 5.03 4.52 -3.91
CA ASN A 41 3.85 5.39 -4.09
C ASN A 41 2.49 4.66 -4.00
N GLU A 42 2.48 3.46 -3.43
CA GLU A 42 1.28 2.64 -3.22
C GLU A 42 1.44 1.83 -1.93
N PRO A 43 0.36 1.60 -1.14
CA PRO A 43 0.43 0.74 0.02
C PRO A 43 0.88 -0.69 -0.32
N PRO A 44 1.46 -1.43 0.64
CA PRO A 44 1.93 -2.79 0.42
C PRO A 44 0.80 -3.76 0.07
N PHE A 45 -0.41 -3.51 0.56
CA PHE A 45 -1.59 -4.32 0.25
C PHE A 45 -2.71 -3.43 -0.27
N VAL A 46 -3.16 -3.74 -1.48
CA VAL A 46 -4.33 -3.12 -2.12
C VAL A 46 -5.38 -4.19 -2.39
N ALA A 47 -6.65 -3.79 -2.42
CA ALA A 47 -7.75 -4.70 -2.70
C ALA A 47 -7.65 -5.28 -4.12
N ASP A 48 -8.00 -6.56 -4.28
CA ASP A 48 -8.25 -7.12 -5.60
C ASP A 48 -9.44 -6.37 -6.26
N PRO A 49 -9.33 -5.91 -7.52
CA PRO A 49 -10.42 -5.23 -8.23
C PRO A 49 -11.73 -6.03 -8.30
N PHE A 50 -11.65 -7.35 -8.19
CA PHE A 50 -12.79 -8.27 -8.23
C PHE A 50 -13.21 -8.75 -6.82
N ALA A 51 -12.59 -8.25 -5.75
CA ALA A 51 -13.02 -8.57 -4.40
C ALA A 51 -14.41 -7.99 -4.12
N GLY A 52 -15.31 -8.84 -3.58
CA GLY A 52 -16.66 -8.39 -3.18
C GLY A 52 -16.66 -7.39 -2.03
N ASN A 53 -15.57 -7.31 -1.24
CA ASN A 53 -15.35 -6.29 -0.23
C ASN A 53 -13.86 -5.92 -0.18
N ALA A 54 -13.53 -4.73 -0.68
CA ALA A 54 -12.16 -4.24 -0.76
C ALA A 54 -11.46 -4.15 0.61
N VAL A 55 -12.16 -3.65 1.63
CA VAL A 55 -11.61 -3.50 2.99
C VAL A 55 -11.28 -4.86 3.58
N LEU A 56 -12.22 -5.82 3.49
CA LEU A 56 -12.00 -7.16 4.03
C LEU A 56 -10.84 -7.89 3.34
N ASP A 57 -10.67 -7.71 2.04
CA ASP A 57 -9.53 -8.27 1.31
C ASP A 57 -8.19 -7.68 1.79
N ILE A 58 -8.13 -6.36 1.98
CA ILE A 58 -6.94 -5.69 2.54
C ILE A 58 -6.63 -6.23 3.95
N LEU A 59 -7.63 -6.33 4.84
CA LEU A 59 -7.43 -6.86 6.19
C LEU A 59 -6.94 -8.32 6.18
N ARG A 60 -7.46 -9.16 5.27
CA ARG A 60 -6.97 -10.53 5.07
C ARG A 60 -5.50 -10.54 4.67
N LYS A 61 -5.10 -9.69 3.72
CA LYS A 61 -3.71 -9.55 3.26
C LYS A 61 -2.80 -9.07 4.39
N GLN A 62 -3.23 -8.09 5.19
CA GLN A 62 -2.49 -7.65 6.37
C GLN A 62 -2.20 -8.80 7.32
N ILE A 63 -3.17 -9.69 7.54
CA ILE A 63 -2.99 -10.84 8.44
C ILE A 63 -2.11 -11.94 7.84
N HIS A 64 -2.30 -12.28 6.56
CA HIS A 64 -1.86 -13.55 6.01
C HIS A 64 -0.76 -13.47 4.95
N ASP A 65 -0.68 -12.37 4.20
CA ASP A 65 0.19 -12.29 3.04
C ASP A 65 1.48 -11.57 3.40
N ASP A 66 2.63 -12.10 3.00
CA ASP A 66 3.91 -11.43 3.23
C ASP A 66 3.96 -10.07 2.52
N PRO A 67 4.61 -9.05 3.12
CA PRO A 67 4.77 -7.75 2.48
C PRO A 67 5.54 -7.90 1.15
N PRO A 68 5.07 -7.28 0.05
CA PRO A 68 5.80 -7.31 -1.21
C PRO A 68 7.20 -6.71 -1.07
N ASP A 69 8.16 -7.19 -1.87
CA ASP A 69 9.47 -6.55 -1.93
C ASP A 69 9.36 -5.23 -2.71
N ALA A 70 9.75 -4.12 -2.09
CA ALA A 70 9.78 -2.82 -2.76
C ALA A 70 10.65 -2.82 -4.01
N ARG A 71 11.65 -3.71 -4.08
CA ARG A 71 12.57 -3.86 -5.23
C ARG A 71 11.91 -4.53 -6.43
N ASP A 72 10.80 -5.25 -6.25
CA ASP A 72 10.01 -5.79 -7.37
C ASP A 72 9.38 -4.66 -8.19
N VAL A 73 9.06 -3.54 -7.55
CA VAL A 73 8.48 -2.35 -8.21
C VAL A 73 9.55 -1.31 -8.54
N ARG A 74 10.53 -1.12 -7.64
CA ARG A 74 11.61 -0.13 -7.77
C ARG A 74 12.98 -0.78 -7.49
N PRO A 75 13.62 -1.39 -8.50
CA PRO A 75 14.90 -2.09 -8.33
C PRO A 75 16.05 -1.21 -7.82
N GLU A 76 15.93 0.11 -7.96
CA GLU A 76 16.88 1.09 -7.44
C GLU A 76 16.87 1.24 -5.91
N VAL A 77 15.85 0.72 -5.22
CA VAL A 77 15.75 0.77 -3.76
C VAL A 77 16.91 -0.04 -3.15
N PRO A 78 17.69 0.55 -2.21
CA PRO A 78 18.75 -0.19 -1.51
C PRO A 78 18.21 -1.46 -0.85
N GLU A 79 18.96 -2.56 -0.96
CA GLU A 79 18.59 -3.86 -0.40
C GLU A 79 18.29 -3.75 1.10
N ARG A 80 19.15 -3.03 1.82
CA ARG A 80 18.99 -2.81 3.25
C ARG A 80 17.67 -2.13 3.61
N LEU A 81 17.20 -1.19 2.78
CA LEU A 81 15.95 -0.50 3.01
C LEU A 81 14.74 -1.41 2.74
N ALA A 82 14.82 -2.23 1.69
CA ALA A 82 13.80 -3.24 1.40
C ALA A 82 13.72 -4.30 2.52
N CYS A 83 14.85 -4.78 3.01
CA CYS A 83 14.89 -5.69 4.16
C CYS A 83 14.32 -5.06 5.43
N ALA A 84 14.58 -3.76 5.66
CA ALA A 84 14.02 -3.05 6.81
C ALA A 84 12.49 -2.96 6.74
N VAL A 85 11.92 -2.72 5.56
CA VAL A 85 10.47 -2.77 5.33
C VAL A 85 9.92 -4.18 5.64
N GLN A 86 10.53 -5.22 5.07
CA GLN A 86 10.08 -6.60 5.28
C GLN A 86 10.13 -7.01 6.76
N LYS A 87 11.22 -6.67 7.48
CA LYS A 87 11.35 -6.95 8.91
C LYS A 87 10.33 -6.17 9.74
N ALA A 88 10.15 -4.88 9.48
CA ALA A 88 9.15 -4.06 10.19
C ALA A 88 7.73 -4.60 10.00
N MET A 89 7.42 -5.13 8.81
CA MET A 89 6.12 -5.69 8.44
C MET A 89 5.98 -7.20 8.68
N ALA A 90 6.89 -7.83 9.44
CA ALA A 90 6.77 -9.24 9.77
C ALA A 90 5.45 -9.52 10.52
N LYS A 91 4.79 -10.64 10.23
CA LYS A 91 3.44 -10.90 10.79
C LYS A 91 3.46 -11.11 12.29
N LYS A 92 4.47 -11.81 12.81
CA LYS A 92 4.65 -11.97 14.26
C LYS A 92 5.39 -10.77 14.82
N GLN A 93 4.88 -10.21 15.92
CA GLN A 93 5.52 -9.08 16.62
C GLN A 93 6.98 -9.37 17.01
N ALA A 94 7.29 -10.62 17.40
CA ALA A 94 8.64 -11.04 17.80
C ALA A 94 9.68 -11.06 16.66
N ASP A 95 9.22 -11.08 15.40
CA ASP A 95 10.10 -11.08 14.23
C ASP A 95 10.38 -9.65 13.73
N ARG A 96 9.77 -8.62 14.36
CA ARG A 96 9.95 -7.20 14.04
C ARG A 96 11.09 -6.59 14.85
N TYR A 97 11.38 -5.32 14.56
CA TYR A 97 12.20 -4.48 15.43
C TYR A 97 11.52 -4.32 16.81
N LEU A 98 12.31 -4.38 17.88
CA LEU A 98 11.79 -4.24 19.25
C LEU A 98 11.71 -2.78 19.71
N SER A 99 12.32 -1.86 18.96
CA SER A 99 12.27 -0.43 19.22
C SER A 99 12.37 0.40 17.94
N ALA A 100 11.89 1.64 18.01
CA ALA A 100 12.03 2.60 16.93
C ALA A 100 13.50 2.94 16.64
N ASP A 101 14.38 2.91 17.65
CA ASP A 101 15.82 3.15 17.48
C ASP A 101 16.50 2.07 16.64
N GLU A 102 16.10 0.80 16.83
CA GLU A 102 16.61 -0.32 16.05
C GLU A 102 16.20 -0.16 14.57
N PHE A 103 14.93 0.19 14.33
CA PHE A 103 14.43 0.45 12.97
C PHE A 103 15.12 1.66 12.33
N LEU A 104 15.27 2.76 13.07
CA LEU A 104 15.96 3.96 12.60
C LEU A 104 17.43 3.70 12.28
N SER A 105 18.10 2.81 13.01
CA SER A 105 19.50 2.43 12.75
C SER A 105 19.66 1.84 11.35
N ASP A 106 18.77 0.93 10.94
CA ASP A 106 18.83 0.33 9.61
C ASP A 106 18.51 1.33 8.50
N ILE A 107 17.57 2.25 8.73
CA ILE A 107 17.29 3.34 7.78
C ILE A 107 18.52 4.26 7.63
N LYS A 108 19.18 4.62 8.75
CA LYS A 108 20.38 5.46 8.73
C LYS A 108 21.52 4.80 7.98
N ASP A 109 21.69 3.49 8.13
CA ASP A 109 22.74 2.79 7.43
C ASP A 109 22.44 2.63 5.93
N ALA A 110 21.19 2.35 5.56
CA ALA A 110 20.75 2.39 4.16
C ALA A 110 20.99 3.78 3.53
N ARG A 111 20.77 4.86 4.28
CA ARG A 111 21.09 6.23 3.86
C ARG A 111 22.60 6.44 3.62
N LYS A 112 23.47 5.87 4.47
CA LYS A 112 24.93 5.94 4.30
C LYS A 112 25.39 5.21 3.04
N GLU A 113 24.80 4.06 2.73
CA GLU A 113 25.10 3.29 1.51
C GLU A 113 24.80 4.10 0.23
N LEU A 114 23.76 4.93 0.26
CA LEU A 114 23.42 5.85 -0.83
C LEU A 114 24.36 7.06 -0.93
N GLY A 115 25.30 7.25 0.00
CA GLY A 115 26.17 8.42 0.05
C GLY A 115 25.42 9.74 0.33
N LEU A 116 24.18 9.65 0.81
CA LEU A 116 23.41 10.82 1.20
C LEU A 116 24.03 11.38 2.47
N ALA A 117 24.49 12.64 2.39
CA ALA A 117 25.06 13.33 3.54
C ALA A 117 24.08 13.28 4.72
N GLU A 118 24.60 13.15 5.94
CA GLU A 118 23.81 13.59 7.07
C GLU A 118 23.56 15.08 6.87
N GLU A 119 22.36 15.44 6.43
CA GLU A 119 21.83 16.73 6.83
C GLU A 119 21.89 16.70 8.35
N ALA A 120 22.84 17.45 8.92
CA ALA A 120 22.87 17.74 10.35
C ALA A 120 21.43 18.06 10.72
N PRO A 121 20.88 17.52 11.83
CA PRO A 121 19.51 17.79 12.20
C PRO A 121 19.34 19.29 12.09
N SER A 122 18.55 19.71 11.09
CA SER A 122 18.18 21.10 10.97
C SER A 122 17.71 21.45 12.37
N LYS A 123 18.19 22.57 12.92
CA LYS A 123 17.64 23.14 14.14
C LYS A 123 16.20 23.55 13.79
N GLN A 124 15.34 22.56 13.54
CA GLN A 124 13.92 22.72 13.50
C GLN A 124 13.60 22.98 14.96
N GLU A 125 13.42 24.27 15.27
CA GLU A 125 12.67 24.64 16.45
C GLU A 125 11.40 23.78 16.44
N PRO A 126 10.99 23.21 17.59
CA PRO A 126 9.85 22.32 17.66
C PRO A 126 8.70 22.95 16.90
N VAL A 127 8.30 22.32 15.80
CA VAL A 127 7.18 22.80 14.98
C VAL A 127 6.01 22.93 15.94
N SER A 128 5.56 24.16 16.19
CA SER A 128 4.45 24.39 17.10
C SER A 128 3.26 23.58 16.60
N ILE A 129 2.65 22.80 17.50
CA ILE A 129 1.46 22.01 17.17
C ILE A 129 0.36 22.91 16.61
N GLU A 130 0.32 24.18 17.03
CA GLU A 130 -0.57 25.23 16.52
C GLU A 130 -0.33 25.54 15.02
N ASP A 131 0.93 25.59 14.60
CA ASP A 131 1.31 25.86 13.20
C ASP A 131 1.06 24.64 12.30
N LEU A 132 1.26 23.42 12.82
CA LEU A 132 1.00 22.18 12.10
C LEU A 132 -0.51 21.96 11.88
N ILE A 133 -1.33 22.20 12.91
CA ILE A 133 -2.79 22.13 12.80
C ILE A 133 -3.30 23.24 11.87
N GLY A 134 -2.81 24.48 12.02
CA GLY A 134 -3.25 25.62 11.21
C GLY A 134 -2.89 25.52 9.72
N SER A 135 -1.83 24.80 9.36
CA SER A 135 -1.43 24.57 7.97
C SER A 135 -2.05 23.31 7.36
N SER A 136 -2.18 22.22 8.13
CA SER A 136 -2.80 20.97 7.68
C SER A 136 -4.30 21.10 7.45
N LEU A 137 -5.03 21.82 8.32
CA LEU A 137 -6.48 22.04 8.18
C LEU A 137 -6.88 22.78 6.89
N LYS A 138 -5.94 23.47 6.22
CA LYS A 138 -6.19 24.13 4.92
C LYS A 138 -6.26 23.12 3.77
N ASN A 139 -5.60 21.97 3.89
CA ASN A 139 -5.56 20.93 2.86
C ASN A 139 -6.40 19.69 3.21
N VAL A 140 -6.82 19.55 4.48
CA VAL A 140 -7.70 18.47 4.96
C VAL A 140 -9.13 18.58 4.40
N SER A 141 -9.54 19.72 3.82
CA SER A 141 -10.87 19.86 3.19
C SER A 141 -11.11 18.91 2.00
N ALA A 142 -10.06 18.23 1.50
CA ALA A 142 -10.18 17.22 0.45
C ALA A 142 -10.36 15.79 0.99
N ILE A 143 -10.15 15.55 2.28
CA ILE A 143 -10.45 14.25 2.91
C ILE A 143 -11.92 14.29 3.31
N ARG A 144 -12.78 13.69 2.49
CA ARG A 144 -14.18 13.49 2.86
C ARG A 144 -14.25 12.43 3.95
N PHE A 145 -14.32 12.87 5.20
CA PHE A 145 -14.61 12.01 6.34
C PHE A 145 -16.06 11.51 6.24
N VAL A 146 -16.23 10.27 5.79
CA VAL A 146 -17.52 9.57 5.91
C VAL A 146 -17.66 9.16 7.37
N THR A 147 -18.65 9.73 8.06
CA THR A 147 -18.93 9.38 9.45
C THR A 147 -19.64 8.03 9.52
N ALA A 148 -19.52 7.33 10.66
CA ALA A 148 -20.18 6.04 10.87
C ALA A 148 -21.72 6.11 10.74
N ASP A 149 -22.30 7.29 10.95
CA ASP A 149 -23.73 7.57 10.73
C ASP A 149 -24.13 7.50 9.25
N GLU A 150 -23.26 7.94 8.33
CA GLU A 150 -23.51 7.93 6.89
C GLU A 150 -23.41 6.51 6.29
N LEU A 151 -22.75 5.58 6.99
CA LEU A 151 -22.66 4.15 6.60
C LEU A 151 -23.86 3.31 7.07
N MET A 152 -24.62 3.82 8.06
CA MET A 152 -25.74 3.10 8.70
C MET A 152 -27.12 3.71 8.36
N ALA A 153 -27.16 4.82 7.62
CA ALA A 153 -28.39 5.36 7.08
C ALA A 153 -29.07 4.32 6.15
N PRO A 154 -30.40 4.11 6.24
CA PRO A 154 -31.11 3.26 5.30
C PRO A 154 -30.85 3.80 3.89
N THR A 155 -30.48 2.93 2.96
CA THR A 155 -30.38 3.28 1.55
C THR A 155 -31.79 3.64 1.06
N GLU A 156 -32.17 4.91 1.17
CA GLU A 156 -33.23 5.45 0.33
C GLU A 156 -32.72 5.38 -1.11
N SER A 157 -33.43 4.59 -1.89
CA SER A 157 -33.19 4.40 -3.32
C SER A 157 -33.40 5.72 -4.04
N GLU A 158 -32.35 6.51 -4.22
CA GLU A 158 -32.37 7.59 -5.20
C GLU A 158 -32.53 6.99 -6.60
N PRO A 159 -33.40 7.55 -7.45
CA PRO A 159 -33.64 7.02 -8.78
C PRO A 159 -32.37 7.14 -9.63
N SER A 160 -32.02 6.04 -10.31
CA SER A 160 -30.81 5.95 -11.15
C SER A 160 -30.70 7.14 -12.10
N PRO A 161 -29.54 7.83 -12.15
CA PRO A 161 -29.35 8.90 -13.12
C PRO A 161 -29.31 8.30 -14.52
N VAL A 162 -30.15 8.85 -15.39
CA VAL A 162 -30.21 8.57 -16.82
C VAL A 162 -28.83 8.82 -17.44
N MET A 163 -28.37 7.81 -18.17
CA MET A 163 -27.14 7.75 -18.93
C MET A 163 -27.05 8.90 -19.94
N THR A 164 -26.14 9.85 -19.71
CA THR A 164 -25.61 10.71 -20.76
C THR A 164 -24.12 10.41 -20.91
N ASP A 165 -23.77 10.02 -22.14
CA ASP A 165 -22.45 9.58 -22.58
C ASP A 165 -21.38 10.67 -22.42
N PRO A 166 -20.25 10.41 -21.73
CA PRO A 166 -19.05 11.19 -21.87
C PRO A 166 -17.98 10.43 -22.69
N SER A 167 -17.71 11.01 -23.85
CA SER A 167 -16.52 10.88 -24.70
C SER A 167 -15.21 10.58 -23.92
N PRO A 168 -14.31 9.74 -24.46
CA PRO A 168 -13.21 9.15 -23.69
C PRO A 168 -12.04 10.12 -23.52
N SER A 169 -11.72 10.47 -22.27
CA SER A 169 -10.43 11.08 -21.92
C SER A 169 -9.37 9.99 -21.63
N ARG A 170 -8.23 10.12 -22.32
CA ARG A 170 -7.05 9.26 -22.21
C ARG A 170 -6.22 9.68 -21.00
N THR A 171 -5.87 8.76 -20.09
CA THR A 171 -4.51 8.63 -19.46
C THR A 171 -4.42 7.45 -18.48
N GLY A 172 -3.41 6.57 -18.67
CA GLY A 172 -2.99 5.57 -17.67
C GLY A 172 -2.44 4.24 -18.25
N ARG A 173 -1.64 4.33 -19.31
CA ARG A 173 -1.38 3.27 -20.33
C ARG A 173 -0.28 2.25 -19.99
N ARG A 174 -0.07 1.84 -18.72
CA ARG A 174 1.07 0.98 -18.36
C ARG A 174 0.71 -0.50 -18.13
N HIS A 175 -0.38 -0.83 -17.43
CA HIS A 175 -0.71 -2.25 -17.16
C HIS A 175 -1.39 -2.99 -18.33
N VAL A 176 -2.06 -2.26 -19.25
CA VAL A 176 -2.65 -2.87 -20.46
C VAL A 176 -1.57 -3.46 -21.40
N ARG A 177 -0.34 -2.92 -21.41
CA ARG A 177 0.75 -3.46 -22.25
C ARG A 177 1.22 -4.83 -21.80
N ILE A 178 1.25 -5.10 -20.49
CA ILE A 178 1.68 -6.40 -19.96
C ILE A 178 0.62 -7.46 -20.29
N MET A 179 -0.67 -7.12 -20.19
CA MET A 179 -1.76 -8.05 -20.55
C MET A 179 -1.89 -8.31 -22.06
N GLN A 180 -1.53 -7.34 -22.91
CA GLN A 180 -1.50 -7.54 -24.38
C GLN A 180 -0.38 -8.47 -24.85
N ILE A 181 0.74 -8.56 -24.10
CA ILE A 181 1.84 -9.47 -24.45
C ILE A 181 1.42 -10.94 -24.24
N PHE A 182 0.75 -11.25 -23.14
CA PHE A 182 0.30 -12.64 -22.87
C PHE A 182 -0.80 -13.11 -23.83
N LEU A 183 -1.72 -12.23 -24.24
CA LEU A 183 -2.75 -12.60 -25.23
C LEU A 183 -2.16 -12.79 -26.64
N GLY A 184 -1.16 -11.99 -27.00
CA GLY A 184 -0.47 -12.09 -28.29
C GLY A 184 0.42 -13.33 -28.41
N THR A 185 1.15 -13.71 -27.37
CA THR A 185 1.98 -14.92 -27.37
C THR A 185 1.13 -16.19 -27.43
N ALA A 186 0.01 -16.24 -26.69
CA ALA A 186 -0.92 -17.36 -26.76
C ALA A 186 -1.53 -17.53 -28.17
N LEU A 187 -1.91 -16.43 -28.84
CA LEU A 187 -2.46 -16.48 -30.20
C LEU A 187 -1.42 -16.96 -31.23
N LEU A 188 -0.15 -16.52 -31.11
CA LEU A 188 0.93 -16.96 -31.99
C LEU A 188 1.25 -18.45 -31.84
N ILE A 189 1.21 -18.97 -30.61
CA ILE A 189 1.40 -20.41 -30.34
C ILE A 189 0.25 -21.21 -30.98
N ILE A 190 -1.00 -20.78 -30.79
CA ILE A 190 -2.18 -21.45 -31.36
C ILE A 190 -2.13 -21.45 -32.88
N LEU A 191 -1.82 -20.31 -33.52
CA LEU A 191 -1.70 -20.20 -34.97
C LEU A 191 -0.53 -21.03 -35.52
N GLY A 192 0.59 -21.08 -34.80
CA GLY A 192 1.75 -21.91 -35.17
C GLY A 192 1.44 -23.40 -35.14
N VAL A 193 0.75 -23.88 -34.09
CA VAL A 193 0.31 -25.27 -33.99
C VAL A 193 -0.71 -25.61 -35.08
N LEU A 194 -1.65 -24.71 -35.36
CA LEU A 194 -2.66 -24.91 -36.40
C LEU A 194 -2.05 -24.96 -37.81
N TRP A 195 -1.07 -24.10 -38.10
CA TRP A 195 -0.35 -24.13 -39.38
C TRP A 195 0.44 -25.44 -39.56
N LEU A 196 1.10 -25.90 -38.50
CA LEU A 196 1.87 -27.15 -38.50
C LEU A 196 0.97 -28.38 -38.73
N LEU A 197 -0.25 -28.38 -38.18
CA LEU A 197 -1.24 -29.43 -38.43
C LEU A 197 -1.83 -29.41 -39.84
N LEU A 198 -1.89 -28.23 -40.49
CA LEU A 198 -2.43 -28.08 -41.84
C LEU A 198 -1.40 -28.33 -42.95
N HIS A 199 -0.10 -28.15 -42.68
CA HIS A 199 0.97 -28.28 -43.66
C HIS A 199 1.94 -29.43 -43.36
N GLY A 200 1.79 -30.10 -42.23
CA GLY A 200 2.58 -31.25 -41.81
C GLY A 200 1.91 -32.59 -42.14
N THR A 201 1.68 -32.86 -43.42
CA THR A 201 1.44 -34.21 -43.99
C THR A 201 2.00 -34.29 -45.38
#